data_AF-A0A396JNS7-F1
#
_entry.id   AF-A0A396JNS7-F1
#
_cell.length_a   1.000
_cell.length_b   1.000
_cell.length_c   1.000
_cell.angle_alpha   90.00
_cell.angle_beta   90.00
_cell.angle_gamma   90.00
#
_symmetry.space_group_name_H-M   'P 1'
#
loop_
_entity.id
_entity.type
_entity.pdbx_description
1 polymer ?
#
loop_
_entity_poly.entity_id
_entity_poly.type
_entity_poly.pdbx_seq_one_letter_code
_entity_poly.pdbx_strand_id
1 'polypeptide(L)'
;MEAKVHCMGDSSWRNTLACHDFPILLQRTIVGPFLNGSVNWLTYHNLNCHLYERENVTINQLLIFSLDLRKETCKYILLPDSTTVVSQDLLKLAVLRGCLCFYYNHMRTHFVLWEMKEFGVQESWTQLVNVSYVHLQIGEFLNWLLLPVCLSENGDVVMLVCEEEDEAIMYNQKDGIVEPVELSNNQIRYADEHMQSLVLPCPRPH
;
A
#
# COMPACT_ATOMS: atom_id res chain seq x y z
N MET A 1 4.76 19.75 -10.59
CA MET A 1 4.34 19.35 -9.22
C MET A 1 5.30 19.99 -8.24
N GLU A 2 4.84 20.43 -7.07
CA GLU A 2 5.66 21.07 -6.02
C GLU A 2 5.40 20.32 -4.72
N ALA A 3 6.43 19.96 -3.95
CA ALA A 3 6.29 19.41 -2.60
C ALA A 3 6.55 20.48 -1.55
N LYS A 4 5.69 20.54 -0.54
CA LYS A 4 5.86 21.39 0.64
C LYS A 4 5.76 20.55 1.89
N VAL A 5 6.61 20.85 2.86
CA VAL A 5 6.56 20.24 4.18
C VAL A 5 6.30 21.31 5.22
N HIS A 6 5.58 20.93 6.27
CA HIS A 6 5.35 21.75 7.45
C HIS A 6 5.75 20.94 8.67
N CYS A 7 6.61 21.50 9.51
CA CYS A 7 6.94 20.91 10.80
C CYS A 7 6.08 21.55 11.88
N MET A 8 5.64 20.75 12.87
CA MET A 8 4.90 21.28 14.02
C MET A 8 5.76 22.30 14.77
N GLY A 9 5.31 23.55 14.83
CA GLY A 9 6.07 24.68 15.37
C GLY A 9 6.50 25.71 14.32
N ASP A 10 6.45 25.37 13.03
CA ASP A 10 6.72 26.32 11.94
C ASP A 10 5.50 27.23 11.70
N SER A 11 5.74 28.50 11.39
CA SER A 11 4.68 29.47 11.05
C SER A 11 4.20 29.38 9.59
N SER A 12 4.91 28.63 8.74
CA SER A 12 4.63 28.54 7.31
C SER A 12 5.11 27.22 6.72
N TRP A 13 4.45 26.77 5.66
CA TRP A 13 4.94 25.69 4.81
C TRP A 13 6.26 26.08 4.17
N ARG A 14 7.22 25.17 4.15
CA ARG A 14 8.49 25.34 3.43
C ARG A 14 8.51 24.48 2.18
N ASN A 15 9.09 25.00 1.11
CA ASN A 15 9.29 24.23 -0.11
C ASN A 15 10.37 23.19 0.13
N THR A 16 10.01 21.92 -0.05
CA THR A 16 10.98 20.83 0.04
C THR A 16 11.42 20.42 -1.37
N LEU A 17 12.66 20.80 -1.63
CA LEU A 17 13.67 20.16 -2.50
C LEU A 17 13.80 20.40 -3.98
N ALA A 18 15.10 20.42 -4.31
CA ALA A 18 15.78 20.13 -5.57
C ALA A 18 15.55 18.70 -6.10
N CYS A 19 14.31 18.22 -6.16
CA CYS A 19 13.98 17.09 -7.02
C CYS A 19 13.72 17.67 -8.41
N HIS A 20 14.69 17.59 -9.31
CA HIS A 20 14.59 18.24 -10.63
C HIS A 20 13.48 17.62 -11.50
N ASP A 21 13.14 16.35 -11.27
CA ASP A 21 12.11 15.63 -12.00
C ASP A 21 11.09 15.04 -11.02
N PHE A 22 10.01 15.78 -10.77
CA PHE A 22 8.88 15.24 -10.03
C PHE A 22 8.14 14.18 -10.85
N PRO A 23 7.81 13.02 -10.25
CA PRO A 23 7.09 11.96 -10.93
C PRO A 23 5.68 12.35 -11.36
N ILE A 24 5.17 11.65 -12.36
CA ILE A 24 3.72 11.52 -12.57
C ILE A 24 3.23 10.44 -11.61
N LEU A 25 2.50 10.84 -10.57
CA LEU A 25 1.89 9.91 -9.62
C LEU A 25 0.69 9.20 -10.25
N LEU A 26 0.40 7.99 -9.79
CA LEU A 26 -0.83 7.30 -10.16
C LEU A 26 -2.03 8.02 -9.54
N GLN A 27 -3.13 8.12 -10.27
CA GLN A 27 -4.29 8.95 -9.90
C GLN A 27 -4.91 8.53 -8.55
N ARG A 28 -4.83 7.25 -8.19
CA ARG A 28 -5.32 6.70 -6.92
C ARG A 28 -4.28 6.58 -5.81
N THR A 29 -3.01 6.94 -6.05
CA THR A 29 -1.99 7.03 -4.99
C THR A 29 -1.98 8.42 -4.36
N ILE A 30 -3.11 8.81 -3.77
CA ILE A 30 -3.28 10.13 -3.13
C ILE A 30 -2.54 10.15 -1.79
N VAL A 31 -2.58 9.03 -1.05
CA VAL A 31 -1.89 8.85 0.23
C VAL A 31 -0.69 7.95 0.03
N GLY A 32 0.48 8.42 0.46
CA GLY A 32 1.73 7.67 0.40
C GLY A 32 2.05 7.06 1.77
N PRO A 33 2.27 5.74 1.90
CA PRO A 33 2.69 5.16 3.17
C PRO A 33 3.99 5.76 3.70
N PHE A 34 4.01 6.06 4.99
CA PHE A 34 5.19 6.53 5.71
C PHE A 34 6.00 5.36 6.27
N LEU A 35 7.27 5.29 5.93
CA LEU A 35 8.22 4.29 6.44
C LEU A 35 9.61 4.89 6.60
N ASN A 36 10.24 4.67 7.75
CA ASN A 36 11.63 5.06 8.03
C ASN A 36 11.95 6.54 7.71
N GLY A 37 11.02 7.46 8.00
CA GLY A 37 11.22 8.89 7.73
C GLY A 37 10.89 9.32 6.30
N SER A 38 10.46 8.39 5.43
CA SER A 38 10.13 8.65 4.05
C SER A 38 8.65 8.41 3.74
N VAL A 39 8.09 9.21 2.84
CA VAL A 39 6.75 8.99 2.27
C VAL A 39 6.91 8.39 0.87
N ASN A 40 6.12 7.37 0.55
CA ASN A 40 6.32 6.53 -0.63
C ASN A 40 5.08 6.52 -1.53
N TRP A 41 5.25 6.77 -2.83
CA TRP A 41 4.16 6.75 -3.81
C TRP A 41 4.51 5.92 -5.05
N LEU A 42 3.50 5.37 -5.71
CA LEU A 42 3.69 4.72 -7.01
C LEU A 42 3.73 5.78 -8.11
N THR A 43 4.63 5.57 -9.05
CA THR A 43 4.82 6.43 -10.21
C THR A 43 5.21 5.63 -11.43
N TYR A 44 5.10 6.24 -12.61
CA TYR A 44 5.57 5.68 -13.86
C TYR A 44 7.09 5.84 -14.02
N HIS A 45 7.72 4.81 -14.58
CA HIS A 45 9.14 4.78 -14.92
C HIS A 45 9.51 5.79 -16.04
N ASN A 46 8.55 6.24 -16.86
CA ASN A 46 8.82 7.11 -18.01
C ASN A 46 7.75 8.21 -18.17
N LEU A 47 8.20 9.46 -18.25
CA LEU A 47 7.38 10.66 -18.42
C LEU A 47 6.80 10.82 -19.85
N ASN A 48 7.30 10.06 -20.84
CA ASN A 48 6.86 10.14 -22.25
C ASN A 48 5.68 9.22 -22.59
N CYS A 49 5.09 8.56 -21.60
CA CYS A 49 3.96 7.69 -21.84
C CYS A 49 2.69 8.55 -21.87
N HIS A 50 1.90 8.45 -22.94
CA HIS A 50 0.54 9.00 -23.03
C HIS A 50 -0.37 8.20 -22.05
N LEU A 51 -0.22 8.46 -20.75
CA LEU A 51 -0.73 7.62 -19.66
C LEU A 51 -2.16 7.95 -19.25
N TYR A 52 -2.68 9.11 -19.66
CA TYR A 52 -4.02 9.57 -19.27
C TYR A 52 -5.16 8.72 -19.84
N GLU A 53 -4.87 7.74 -20.70
CA GLU A 53 -5.88 6.91 -21.39
C GLU A 53 -5.76 5.41 -21.12
N ARG A 54 -4.73 4.92 -20.41
CA ARG A 54 -4.52 3.47 -20.26
C ARG A 54 -5.06 2.96 -18.93
N GLU A 55 -6.07 2.10 -18.95
CA GLU A 55 -6.64 1.47 -17.75
C GLU A 55 -5.66 0.50 -17.05
N ASN A 56 -4.68 -0.01 -17.80
CA ASN A 56 -3.76 -1.05 -17.35
C ASN A 56 -2.29 -0.60 -17.43
N VAL A 57 -1.45 -1.20 -16.59
CA VAL A 57 0.00 -0.95 -16.55
C VAL A 57 0.73 -2.24 -16.24
N THR A 58 1.95 -2.39 -16.74
CA THR A 58 2.83 -3.50 -16.33
C THR A 58 3.63 -3.10 -15.10
N ILE A 59 3.81 -3.99 -14.12
CA ILE A 59 4.53 -3.68 -12.87
C ILE A 59 5.94 -3.09 -13.12
N ASN A 60 6.69 -3.61 -14.10
CA ASN A 60 8.01 -3.07 -14.47
C ASN A 60 7.99 -1.67 -15.11
N GLN A 61 6.82 -1.14 -15.48
CA GLN A 61 6.64 0.25 -15.93
C GLN A 61 6.42 1.21 -14.76
N LEU A 62 6.37 0.70 -13.54
CA LEU A 62 6.15 1.46 -12.31
C LEU A 62 7.43 1.51 -11.47
N LEU A 63 7.53 2.57 -10.68
CA LEU A 63 8.54 2.80 -9.66
C LEU A 63 7.85 3.26 -8.38
N ILE A 64 8.57 3.19 -7.27
CA ILE A 64 8.19 3.88 -6.03
C ILE A 64 9.03 5.16 -5.93
N PHE A 65 8.37 6.30 -5.89
CA PHE A 65 8.98 7.57 -5.51
C PHE A 65 8.97 7.68 -3.98
N SER A 66 10.16 7.75 -3.38
CA SER A 66 10.34 7.87 -1.94
C SER A 66 10.93 9.24 -1.61
N LEU A 67 10.23 10.01 -0.78
CA LEU A 67 10.66 11.32 -0.29
C LEU A 67 11.07 11.21 1.18
N ASP A 68 12.38 11.30 1.47
CA ASP A 68 12.91 11.38 2.83
C ASP A 68 12.64 12.78 3.38
N LEU A 69 11.75 12.89 4.37
CA LEU A 69 11.32 14.16 4.94
C LEU A 69 12.40 14.81 5.82
N ARG A 70 13.34 14.01 6.36
CA ARG A 70 14.37 14.49 7.28
C ARG A 70 15.58 15.03 6.54
N LYS A 71 16.09 14.23 5.60
CA LYS A 71 17.22 14.63 4.76
C LYS A 71 16.80 15.62 3.70
N GLU A 72 15.49 15.69 3.46
CA GLU A 72 14.94 16.32 2.31
C GLU A 72 15.67 15.74 1.08
N THR A 73 15.40 14.49 0.72
CA THR A 73 15.95 13.90 -0.52
C THR A 73 14.93 13.00 -1.17
N CYS A 74 14.92 12.92 -2.50
CA CYS A 74 14.07 11.99 -3.24
C CYS A 74 14.90 10.84 -3.83
N LYS A 75 14.31 9.65 -3.90
CA LYS A 75 14.87 8.49 -4.62
C LYS A 75 13.77 7.69 -5.29
N TYR A 76 14.13 6.96 -6.34
CA TYR A 76 13.27 5.98 -6.99
C TYR A 76 13.67 4.58 -6.54
N ILE A 77 12.69 3.74 -6.24
CA ILE A 77 12.87 2.35 -5.81
C ILE A 77 12.13 1.45 -6.81
N LEU A 78 12.77 0.34 -7.19
CA LEU A 78 12.19 -0.63 -8.10
C LEU A 78 11.17 -1.51 -7.37
N LEU A 79 10.08 -1.81 -8.07
CA LEU A 79 9.08 -2.80 -7.67
C LEU A 79 9.61 -4.23 -7.91
N PRO A 80 8.90 -5.28 -7.45
CA PRO A 80 9.25 -6.66 -7.79
C PRO A 80 9.39 -6.82 -9.31
N ASP A 81 10.42 -7.55 -9.76
CA ASP A 81 10.63 -7.80 -11.19
C ASP A 81 9.50 -8.71 -11.73
N SER A 82 8.49 -8.07 -12.31
CA SER A 82 7.29 -8.73 -12.79
C SER A 82 6.76 -8.04 -14.05
N THR A 83 6.45 -8.85 -15.06
CA THR A 83 5.81 -8.41 -16.31
C THR A 83 4.28 -8.53 -16.22
N THR A 84 3.75 -8.68 -15.02
CA THR A 84 2.30 -8.77 -14.78
C THR A 84 1.62 -7.47 -15.14
N VAL A 85 0.55 -7.57 -15.94
CA VAL A 85 -0.33 -6.46 -16.28
C VAL A 85 -1.42 -6.35 -15.22
N VAL A 86 -1.61 -5.14 -14.69
CA VAL A 86 -2.56 -4.83 -13.63
C VAL A 86 -3.35 -3.58 -13.98
N SER A 87 -4.60 -3.48 -13.50
CA SER A 87 -5.35 -2.23 -13.60
C SER A 87 -4.74 -1.20 -12.65
N GLN A 88 -4.57 0.04 -13.13
CA GLN A 88 -3.95 1.11 -12.35
C GLN A 88 -4.74 1.47 -11.09
N ASP A 89 -6.05 1.22 -11.10
CA ASP A 89 -6.94 1.47 -9.96
C ASP A 89 -6.89 0.38 -8.88
N LEU A 90 -6.25 -0.76 -9.18
CA LEU A 90 -6.26 -1.96 -8.35
C LEU A 90 -4.86 -2.37 -7.88
N LEU A 91 -3.99 -1.38 -7.62
CA LEU A 91 -2.67 -1.57 -7.06
C LEU A 91 -2.33 -0.43 -6.09
N LYS A 92 -1.73 -0.75 -4.94
CA LYS A 92 -1.41 0.22 -3.87
C LYS A 92 -0.17 -0.21 -3.08
N LEU A 93 0.30 0.71 -2.23
CA LEU A 93 1.35 0.46 -1.23
C LEU A 93 0.73 0.48 0.17
N ALA A 94 1.31 -0.30 1.08
CA ALA A 94 0.97 -0.30 2.52
C ALA A 94 2.24 -0.44 3.35
N VAL A 95 2.14 -0.24 4.67
CA VAL A 95 3.20 -0.61 5.62
C VAL A 95 2.65 -1.65 6.57
N LEU A 96 3.22 -2.85 6.53
CA LEU A 96 2.86 -3.95 7.42
C LEU A 96 4.12 -4.37 8.17
N ARG A 97 4.03 -4.48 9.50
CA ARG A 97 5.14 -4.91 10.36
C ARG A 97 6.44 -4.12 10.15
N GLY A 98 6.33 -2.83 9.83
CA GLY A 98 7.47 -1.96 9.55
C GLY A 98 8.18 -2.26 8.22
N CYS A 99 7.59 -3.04 7.32
CA CYS A 99 8.07 -3.27 5.96
C CYS A 99 7.15 -2.59 4.95
N LEU A 100 7.71 -2.11 3.84
CA LEU A 100 6.92 -1.59 2.74
C LEU A 100 6.32 -2.76 1.96
N CYS A 101 5.01 -2.72 1.76
CA CYS A 101 4.27 -3.72 1.02
C CYS A 101 3.70 -3.14 -0.27
N PHE A 102 3.65 -3.97 -1.31
CA PHE A 102 3.02 -3.68 -2.59
C PHE A 102 1.95 -4.73 -2.85
N TYR A 103 0.72 -4.32 -3.14
CA TYR A 103 -0.38 -5.25 -3.34
C TYR A 103 -1.28 -4.81 -4.48
N TYR A 104 -1.91 -5.80 -5.12
CA TYR A 104 -2.74 -5.58 -6.29
C TYR A 104 -3.75 -6.71 -6.52
N ASN A 105 -4.75 -6.43 -7.35
CA ASN A 105 -5.66 -7.44 -7.87
C ASN A 105 -5.13 -7.99 -9.19
N HIS A 106 -4.78 -9.27 -9.20
CA HIS A 106 -4.42 -9.97 -10.42
C HIS A 106 -5.69 -10.44 -11.13
N MET A 107 -5.92 -9.95 -12.36
CA MET A 107 -7.03 -10.35 -13.22
C MET A 107 -8.41 -10.27 -12.54
N ARG A 108 -8.57 -9.41 -11.51
CA ARG A 108 -9.77 -9.31 -10.65
C ARG A 108 -10.21 -10.62 -9.99
N THR A 109 -9.32 -11.61 -9.91
CA THR A 109 -9.61 -12.95 -9.37
C THR A 109 -8.76 -13.28 -8.16
N HIS A 110 -7.59 -12.67 -8.04
CA HIS A 110 -6.67 -12.93 -6.93
C HIS A 110 -6.21 -11.63 -6.27
N PHE A 111 -6.10 -11.69 -4.95
CA PHE A 111 -5.38 -10.70 -4.15
C PHE A 111 -3.92 -11.14 -4.05
N VAL A 112 -2.99 -10.25 -4.41
CA VAL A 112 -1.55 -10.51 -4.34
C VAL A 112 -0.90 -9.46 -3.44
N LEU A 113 -0.07 -9.91 -2.50
CA LEU A 113 0.70 -9.07 -1.57
C LEU A 113 2.18 -9.42 -1.62
N TRP A 114 3.00 -8.40 -1.84
CA TRP A 114 4.45 -8.45 -1.78
C TRP A 114 4.96 -7.62 -0.59
N GLU A 115 6.06 -8.07 0.01
CA GLU A 115 6.76 -7.36 1.09
C GLU A 115 8.22 -7.16 0.71
N MET A 116 8.72 -5.95 0.92
CA MET A 116 10.11 -5.58 0.76
C MET A 116 10.84 -5.78 2.09
N LYS A 117 11.59 -6.89 2.22
CA LYS A 117 12.31 -7.24 3.46
C LYS A 117 13.39 -6.23 3.83
N GLU A 118 14.02 -5.62 2.83
CA GLU A 118 15.04 -4.58 3.01
C GLU A 118 14.67 -3.33 2.23
N PHE A 119 14.37 -2.24 2.94
CA PHE A 119 13.84 -1.03 2.34
C PHE A 119 14.79 -0.41 1.29
N GLY A 120 14.36 -0.37 0.03
CA GLY A 120 15.12 0.14 -1.11
C GLY A 120 15.83 -0.92 -1.95
N VAL A 121 15.80 -2.21 -1.55
CA VAL A 121 16.50 -3.30 -2.24
C VAL A 121 15.49 -4.13 -3.03
N GLN A 122 15.61 -4.15 -4.36
CA GLN A 122 14.66 -4.82 -5.25
C GLN A 122 14.63 -6.34 -5.02
N GLU A 123 15.79 -6.94 -4.82
CA GLU A 123 15.96 -8.38 -4.63
C GLU A 123 15.37 -8.88 -3.30
N SER A 124 15.02 -7.95 -2.39
CA SER A 124 14.42 -8.26 -1.09
C SER A 124 12.89 -8.41 -1.15
N TRP A 125 12.27 -8.14 -2.31
CA TRP A 125 10.85 -8.36 -2.51
C TRP A 125 10.50 -9.83 -2.43
N THR A 126 9.55 -10.17 -1.57
CA THR A 126 9.02 -11.53 -1.41
C THR A 126 7.51 -11.51 -1.51
N GLN A 127 6.93 -12.44 -2.28
CA GLN A 127 5.48 -12.58 -2.36
C GLN A 127 4.99 -13.28 -1.10
N LEU A 128 4.17 -12.60 -0.31
CA LEU A 128 3.60 -13.12 0.94
C LEU A 128 2.27 -13.81 0.71
N VAL A 129 1.41 -13.25 -0.13
CA VAL A 129 0.06 -13.78 -0.35
C VAL A 129 -0.25 -13.79 -1.84
N ASN A 130 -0.86 -14.88 -2.29
CA ASN A 130 -1.55 -14.97 -3.56
C ASN A 130 -2.76 -15.89 -3.36
N VAL A 131 -3.94 -15.28 -3.21
CA VAL A 131 -5.16 -15.98 -2.82
C VAL A 131 -6.31 -15.54 -3.71
N SER A 132 -7.15 -16.48 -4.14
CA SER A 132 -8.31 -16.15 -4.97
C SER A 132 -9.44 -15.54 -4.15
N TYR A 133 -10.20 -14.64 -4.75
CA TYR A 133 -11.40 -14.06 -4.13
C TYR A 133 -12.46 -15.11 -3.79
N VAL A 134 -12.57 -16.14 -4.63
CA VAL A 134 -13.41 -17.32 -4.37
C VAL A 134 -12.99 -18.02 -3.09
N HIS A 135 -11.68 -18.18 -2.85
CA HIS A 135 -11.19 -18.78 -1.62
C HIS A 135 -11.41 -17.88 -0.41
N LEU A 136 -11.27 -16.56 -0.58
CA LEU A 136 -11.62 -15.57 0.43
C LEU A 136 -13.13 -15.45 0.69
N GLN A 137 -13.96 -16.20 -0.03
CA GLN A 137 -15.43 -16.16 0.07
C GLN A 137 -16.01 -14.77 -0.24
N ILE A 138 -15.30 -14.02 -1.08
CA ILE A 138 -15.67 -12.69 -1.55
C ILE A 138 -16.29 -12.81 -2.93
N GLY A 139 -17.38 -12.07 -3.17
CA GLY A 139 -18.08 -12.07 -4.46
C GLY A 139 -17.17 -11.74 -5.64
N GLU A 140 -17.43 -12.36 -6.80
CA GLU A 140 -16.77 -11.98 -8.04
C GLU A 140 -17.19 -10.54 -8.43
N PHE A 141 -16.34 -9.81 -9.17
CA PHE A 141 -16.57 -8.44 -9.65
C PHE A 141 -16.26 -7.27 -8.69
N LEU A 142 -15.24 -7.40 -7.85
CA LEU A 142 -14.76 -6.22 -7.12
C LEU A 142 -14.18 -5.18 -8.08
N ASN A 143 -14.78 -3.99 -8.08
CA ASN A 143 -14.20 -2.77 -8.66
C ASN A 143 -13.25 -2.06 -7.69
N TRP A 144 -13.02 -2.66 -6.52
CA TRP A 144 -12.20 -2.13 -5.44
C TRP A 144 -11.14 -3.16 -5.00
N LEU A 145 -10.19 -2.68 -4.20
CA LEU A 145 -9.03 -3.42 -3.75
C LEU A 145 -9.20 -3.75 -2.26
N LEU A 146 -8.92 -4.99 -1.84
CA LEU A 146 -8.82 -5.30 -0.42
C LEU A 146 -7.65 -4.54 0.20
N LEU A 147 -7.86 -3.91 1.35
CA LEU A 147 -6.83 -3.24 2.11
C LEU A 147 -6.21 -4.22 3.10
N PRO A 148 -4.92 -4.57 2.98
CA PRO A 148 -4.24 -5.26 4.05
C PRO A 148 -3.96 -4.27 5.18
N VAL A 149 -4.57 -4.52 6.34
CA VAL A 149 -4.45 -3.61 7.51
C VAL A 149 -3.53 -4.17 8.58
N CYS A 150 -3.35 -5.49 8.65
CA CYS A 150 -2.37 -6.10 9.54
C CYS A 150 -1.83 -7.42 9.00
N LEU A 151 -0.65 -7.77 9.47
CA LEU A 151 0.06 -9.02 9.18
C LEU A 151 0.64 -9.53 10.49
N SER A 152 0.42 -10.80 10.81
CA SER A 152 0.94 -11.42 12.04
C SER A 152 2.47 -11.54 12.03
N GLU A 153 3.10 -11.68 13.20
CA GLU A 153 4.57 -11.71 13.31
C GLU A 153 5.22 -12.92 12.61
N ASN A 154 4.54 -14.04 12.51
CA ASN A 154 4.98 -15.17 11.69
C ASN A 154 4.69 -14.98 10.19
N GLY A 155 3.87 -13.99 9.82
CA GLY A 155 3.40 -13.76 8.46
C GLY A 155 2.23 -14.65 8.05
N ASP A 156 1.79 -15.58 8.89
CA ASP A 156 0.78 -16.59 8.54
C ASP A 156 -0.66 -16.04 8.45
N VAL A 157 -0.96 -14.91 9.10
CA VAL A 157 -2.31 -14.35 9.15
C VAL A 157 -2.31 -12.92 8.64
N VAL A 158 -3.19 -12.63 7.68
CA VAL A 158 -3.40 -11.29 7.11
C VAL A 158 -4.82 -10.86 7.39
N MET A 159 -5.01 -9.66 7.94
CA MET A 159 -6.32 -9.03 8.03
C MET A 159 -6.53 -8.15 6.80
N LEU A 160 -7.59 -8.43 6.07
CA LEU A 160 -8.00 -7.73 4.86
C LEU A 160 -9.33 -7.03 5.13
N VAL A 161 -9.44 -5.79 4.68
CA VAL A 161 -10.66 -4.98 4.80
C VAL A 161 -11.18 -4.63 3.42
N CYS A 162 -12.48 -4.80 3.24
CA CYS A 162 -13.21 -4.32 2.08
C CYS A 162 -13.47 -2.81 2.21
N GLU A 163 -13.04 -2.02 1.23
CA GLU A 163 -13.26 -0.56 1.24
C GLU A 163 -14.74 -0.14 1.17
N GLU A 164 -15.60 -0.94 0.51
CA GLU A 164 -16.99 -0.54 0.26
C GLU A 164 -17.99 -1.09 1.30
N GLU A 165 -17.81 -2.33 1.74
CA GLU A 165 -18.77 -3.10 2.55
C GLU A 165 -18.47 -3.03 4.06
N ASP A 166 -17.39 -2.38 4.49
CA ASP A 166 -16.90 -2.35 5.89
C ASP A 166 -16.72 -3.76 6.49
N GLU A 167 -16.55 -4.77 5.64
CA GLU A 167 -16.27 -6.14 6.05
C GLU A 167 -14.77 -6.34 6.22
N ALA A 168 -14.39 -7.01 7.30
CA ALA A 168 -13.03 -7.45 7.53
C ALA A 168 -12.98 -8.97 7.58
N ILE A 169 -11.90 -9.52 7.03
CA ILE A 169 -11.61 -10.95 7.11
C ILE A 169 -10.19 -11.15 7.62
N MET A 170 -9.99 -12.19 8.42
CA MET A 170 -8.68 -12.76 8.69
C MET A 170 -8.47 -13.95 7.77
N TYR A 171 -7.38 -13.92 7.03
CA TYR A 171 -6.93 -15.01 6.20
C TYR A 171 -5.67 -15.63 6.80
N ASN A 172 -5.78 -16.87 7.27
CA ASN A 172 -4.64 -17.69 7.67
C ASN A 172 -4.15 -18.46 6.43
N GLN A 173 -3.02 -18.04 5.87
CA GLN A 173 -2.45 -18.64 4.66
C GLN A 173 -1.82 -20.02 4.88
N LYS A 174 -1.46 -20.34 6.12
CA LYS A 174 -0.87 -21.65 6.46
C LYS A 174 -1.92 -22.76 6.39
N ASP A 175 -3.11 -22.49 6.91
CA ASP A 175 -4.20 -23.45 6.99
C ASP A 175 -5.28 -23.23 5.92
N GLY A 176 -5.21 -22.10 5.18
CA GLY A 176 -6.22 -21.71 4.20
C GLY A 176 -7.56 -21.35 4.83
N ILE A 177 -7.54 -20.89 6.08
CA ILE A 177 -8.76 -20.57 6.84
C ILE A 177 -9.09 -19.10 6.66
N VAL A 178 -10.37 -18.81 6.39
CA VAL A 178 -10.91 -17.47 6.28
C VAL A 178 -11.95 -17.29 7.38
N GLU A 179 -11.76 -16.27 8.22
CA GLU A 179 -12.67 -15.96 9.32
C GLU A 179 -13.17 -14.51 9.17
N PRO A 180 -14.49 -14.27 9.17
CA PRO A 180 -15.01 -12.91 9.22
C PRO A 180 -14.67 -12.26 10.57
N VAL A 181 -14.40 -10.96 10.54
CA VAL A 181 -14.09 -10.16 11.72
C VAL A 181 -15.18 -9.13 11.91
N GLU A 182 -15.86 -9.16 13.05
CA GLU A 182 -16.76 -8.10 13.44
C GLU A 182 -15.97 -6.85 13.82
N LEU A 183 -16.10 -5.80 13.01
CA LEU A 183 -15.55 -4.50 13.32
C LEU A 183 -16.52 -3.74 14.23
N SER A 184 -16.09 -3.46 15.46
CA SER A 184 -16.92 -2.74 16.44
C SER A 184 -17.10 -1.25 16.12
N ASN A 185 -16.35 -0.70 15.15
CA ASN A 185 -16.45 0.68 14.68
C ASN A 185 -16.19 0.76 13.16
N ASN A 186 -17.14 1.32 12.40
CA ASN A 186 -17.08 1.53 10.94
C ASN A 186 -16.06 2.61 10.49
N GLN A 187 -14.97 2.82 11.25
CA GLN A 187 -14.01 3.91 11.01
C GLN A 187 -12.61 3.44 10.61
N ILE A 188 -12.42 2.16 10.23
CA ILE A 188 -11.11 1.69 9.74
C ILE A 188 -10.62 2.54 8.54
N ARG A 189 -11.55 3.07 7.74
CA ARG A 189 -11.29 3.98 6.61
C ARG A 189 -10.42 5.20 6.98
N TYR A 190 -10.37 5.60 8.26
CA TYR A 190 -9.60 6.76 8.74
C TYR A 190 -8.31 6.39 9.49
N ALA A 191 -8.04 5.11 9.72
CA ALA A 191 -6.86 4.68 10.49
C ALA A 191 -5.55 4.96 9.74
N ASP A 192 -5.59 5.03 8.41
CA ASP A 192 -4.43 5.36 7.55
C ASP A 192 -3.97 6.83 7.75
N GLU A 193 -4.84 7.71 8.25
CA GLU A 193 -4.49 9.11 8.56
C GLU A 193 -3.80 9.28 9.94
N HIS A 194 -3.78 8.23 10.78
CA HIS A 194 -3.38 8.36 12.18
C HIS A 194 -2.49 7.23 12.73
N MET A 195 -1.65 6.61 11.91
CA MET A 195 -0.61 5.68 12.40
C MET A 195 0.66 6.40 12.87
N GLN A 196 0.56 7.16 13.97
CA GLN A 196 1.72 7.41 14.86
C GLN A 196 1.60 6.75 16.23
N SER A 197 0.50 6.08 16.56
CA SER A 197 0.40 5.28 17.79
C SER A 197 -0.89 4.46 17.77
N LEU A 198 -0.81 3.17 17.42
CA LEU A 198 -1.87 2.22 17.76
C LEU A 198 -1.42 1.43 19.00
N VAL A 199 -1.69 2.00 20.17
CA VAL A 199 -1.95 1.17 21.36
C VAL A 199 -3.42 0.79 21.28
N LEU A 200 -3.69 -0.50 21.08
CA LEU A 200 -5.04 -1.07 21.19
C LEU A 200 -5.59 -0.82 22.61
N PRO A 201 -6.78 -0.22 22.79
CA PRO A 201 -7.47 -0.31 24.06
C PRO A 201 -8.04 -1.73 24.21
N CYS A 202 -7.33 -2.60 24.94
CA CYS A 202 -7.97 -3.79 25.49
C CYS A 202 -8.93 -3.36 26.60
N PRO A 203 -10.22 -3.73 26.55
CA PRO A 203 -11.04 -3.68 27.75
C PRO A 203 -10.55 -4.78 28.69
N ARG A 204 -10.05 -4.41 29.86
CA ARG A 204 -9.91 -5.39 30.95
C ARG A 204 -11.31 -5.70 31.49
N PRO A 205 -11.66 -6.98 31.70
CA PRO A 205 -12.79 -7.31 32.54
C PRO A 205 -12.41 -6.99 33.99
N HIS A 206 -13.18 -6.11 34.64
CA HIS A 206 -13.74 -6.19 35.99
C HIS A 206 -14.38 -4.85 36.37
#